data_AF-A0A409XKL1-F1
#
_entry.id   AF-A0A409XKL1-F1
#
_cell.length_a   1.000
_cell.length_b   1.000
_cell.length_c   1.000
_cell.angle_alpha   90.00
_cell.angle_beta   90.00
_cell.angle_gamma   90.00
#
_symmetry.space_group_name_H-M   'P 1'
#
loop_
_entity.id
_entity.type
_entity.pdbx_description
1 polymer ?
#
loop_
_entity_poly.entity_id
_entity_poly.type
_entity_poly.pdbx_seq_one_letter_code
_entity_poly.pdbx_strand_id
1 'polypeptide(L)'
;ALVGLPPINLLLCRLSERADYRFATLTPTHPVRAFLSRFNCGTIAPHPSLSIQTMSEPEIFSTSGTLFESETNVLALTETLLLMNPLSRPGVRLMDRFADQRWRARHVTGKVTAPDAELYAICSAIVNATSRDDCTDIFIFTDSMASARRAVDPSIHSGQGHSVAVCEALQTWFTCKDGQSITF
;
A
#
# COMPACT_ATOMS: atom_id res chain seq x y z
N ALA A 1 -31.15 -2.11 12.47
CA ALA A 1 -29.78 -1.96 13.00
C ALA A 1 -28.84 -1.73 11.82
N LEU A 2 -28.09 -0.63 11.80
CA LEU A 2 -27.08 -0.33 10.77
C LEU A 2 -25.86 -1.23 10.99
N VAL A 3 -25.94 -2.49 10.54
CA VAL A 3 -24.85 -3.46 10.66
C VAL A 3 -23.72 -3.05 9.70
N GLY A 4 -22.53 -2.79 10.25
CA GLY A 4 -21.30 -2.55 9.46
C GLY A 4 -20.72 -1.13 9.56
N LEU A 5 -21.37 -0.17 10.23
CA LEU A 5 -20.72 1.11 10.51
C LEU A 5 -19.70 0.96 11.64
N PRO A 6 -18.46 1.47 11.47
CA PRO A 6 -17.53 1.55 12.59
C PRO A 6 -18.16 2.37 13.73
N PRO A 7 -17.86 2.05 15.00
CA PRO A 7 -18.16 2.92 16.12
C PRO A 7 -17.80 4.38 15.83
N ILE A 8 -18.61 5.33 16.29
CA ILE A 8 -18.45 6.77 16.01
C ILE A 8 -17.05 7.28 16.37
N ASN A 9 -16.46 6.79 17.46
CA ASN A 9 -15.11 7.15 17.86
C ASN A 9 -14.06 6.73 16.80
N LEU A 10 -14.20 5.57 16.16
CA LEU A 10 -13.29 5.14 15.09
C LEU A 10 -13.46 5.97 13.81
N LEU A 11 -14.69 6.38 13.51
CA LEU A 11 -14.96 7.31 12.40
C LEU A 11 -14.29 8.66 12.65
N LEU A 12 -14.38 9.19 13.87
CA LEU A 12 -13.71 10.44 14.27
C LEU A 12 -12.19 10.32 14.20
N CYS A 13 -11.60 9.22 14.68
CA CYS A 13 -10.16 8.97 14.55
C CYS A 13 -9.71 8.97 13.08
N ARG A 14 -10.41 8.24 12.20
CA ARG A 14 -10.07 8.21 10.76
C ARG A 14 -10.22 9.57 10.08
N LEU A 15 -11.20 10.37 10.50
CA LEU A 15 -11.37 11.73 9.98
C LEU A 15 -10.23 12.64 10.45
N SER A 16 -9.76 12.49 11.68
CA SER A 16 -8.58 13.22 12.20
C SER A 16 -7.32 12.84 11.43
N GLU A 17 -7.02 11.53 11.31
CA GLU A 17 -5.88 11.03 10.52
C GLU A 17 -5.91 11.58 9.09
N ARG A 18 -7.07 11.55 8.43
CA ARG A 18 -7.22 12.08 7.07
C ARG A 18 -7.05 13.59 7.00
N ALA A 19 -7.44 14.33 8.03
CA ALA A 19 -7.15 15.76 8.12
C ALA A 19 -5.64 15.98 8.16
N ASP A 20 -4.92 15.25 9.01
CA ASP A 20 -3.46 15.35 9.13
C ASP A 20 -2.74 15.08 7.79
N TYR A 21 -3.14 14.01 7.07
CA TYR A 21 -2.61 13.73 5.72
C TYR A 21 -2.89 14.85 4.71
N ARG A 22 -4.09 15.43 4.75
CA ARG A 22 -4.43 16.58 3.88
C ARG A 22 -3.60 17.81 4.21
N PHE A 23 -3.33 18.04 5.49
CA PHE A 23 -2.46 19.12 5.95
C PHE A 23 -1.00 18.91 5.50
N ALA A 24 -0.47 17.70 5.63
CA ALA A 24 0.89 17.36 5.22
C ALA A 24 1.12 17.52 3.70
N THR A 25 0.07 17.38 2.90
CA THR A 25 0.11 17.49 1.43
C THR A 25 -0.15 18.91 0.91
N LEU A 26 -0.38 19.89 1.79
CA LEU A 26 -0.54 21.29 1.38
C LEU A 26 0.76 21.82 0.76
N THR A 27 0.62 22.58 -0.32
CA THR A 27 1.77 23.21 -0.98
C THR A 27 2.48 24.20 -0.04
N PRO A 28 3.79 24.44 -0.20
CA PRO A 28 4.52 25.35 0.67
C PRO A 28 4.00 26.79 0.76
N THR A 29 3.23 27.20 -0.24
CA THR A 29 2.58 28.51 -0.37
C THR A 29 1.11 28.51 0.03
N HIS A 30 0.57 27.40 0.57
CA HIS A 30 -0.84 27.31 0.89
C HIS A 30 -1.20 28.25 2.06
N PRO A 31 -2.29 29.06 1.98
CA PRO A 31 -2.61 30.07 3.00
C PRO A 31 -2.75 29.52 4.43
N VAL A 32 -3.27 28.31 4.56
CA VAL A 32 -3.42 27.66 5.88
C VAL A 32 -2.07 27.44 6.57
N ARG A 33 -0.96 27.29 5.81
CA ARG A 33 0.39 27.16 6.39
C ARG A 33 0.87 28.43 7.09
N ALA A 34 0.28 29.59 6.81
CA ALA A 34 0.59 30.84 7.51
C ALA A 34 0.19 30.80 9.00
N PHE A 35 -0.75 29.93 9.38
CA PHE A 35 -1.17 29.79 10.78
C PHE A 35 -0.31 28.79 11.57
N LEU A 36 0.56 28.03 10.90
CA LEU A 36 1.35 26.97 11.52
C LEU A 36 2.63 27.52 12.18
N SER A 37 3.33 26.67 12.93
CA SER A 37 4.64 27.04 13.49
C SER A 37 5.69 27.15 12.39
N ARG A 38 6.86 27.69 12.78
CA ARG A 38 8.02 27.84 11.88
C ARG A 38 8.44 26.56 11.16
N PHE A 39 8.16 25.39 11.74
CA PHE A 39 8.57 24.11 11.17
C PHE A 39 7.66 23.66 10.03
N ASN A 40 6.37 24.04 10.09
CA ASN A 40 5.35 23.60 9.16
C ASN A 40 4.80 24.73 8.27
N CYS A 41 5.24 25.98 8.43
CA CYS A 41 4.82 27.09 7.57
C CYS A 41 5.42 26.99 6.14
N GLY A 42 6.55 26.31 5.97
CA GLY A 42 7.23 26.21 4.67
C GLY A 42 7.79 27.53 4.20
N THR A 43 7.35 28.00 3.03
CA THR A 43 7.88 29.23 2.39
C THR A 43 6.94 30.44 2.53
N ILE A 44 5.76 30.28 3.14
CA ILE A 44 4.84 31.38 3.37
C ILE A 44 5.22 32.16 4.64
N ALA A 45 5.02 33.47 4.61
CA ALA A 45 5.17 34.28 5.81
C ALA A 45 4.09 33.91 6.85
N PRO A 46 4.46 33.69 8.13
CA PRO A 46 3.49 33.44 9.19
C PRO A 46 2.52 34.61 9.36
N HIS A 47 1.27 34.31 9.71
CA HIS A 47 0.27 35.34 10.01
C HIS A 47 0.67 36.08 11.31
N PRO A 48 0.70 37.43 11.31
CA PRO A 48 1.32 38.23 12.37
C PRO A 48 0.64 38.13 13.74
N SER A 49 -0.62 37.67 13.80
CA SER A 49 -1.40 37.61 15.05
C SER A 49 -2.13 36.30 15.30
N LEU A 50 -2.15 35.38 14.33
CA LEU A 50 -2.95 34.15 14.39
C LEU A 50 -2.10 32.90 14.11
N SER A 51 -0.79 33.08 13.91
CA SER A 51 0.12 31.95 13.76
C SER A 51 0.38 31.34 15.13
N ILE A 52 0.45 30.00 15.17
CA ILE A 52 0.92 29.25 16.33
C ILE A 52 2.32 29.75 16.75
N GLN A 53 3.14 30.24 15.82
CA GLN A 53 4.43 30.84 16.13
C GLN A 53 4.34 32.10 17.01
N THR A 54 3.23 32.82 16.95
CA THR A 54 3.01 34.07 17.72
C THR A 54 2.40 33.82 19.10
N MET A 55 1.99 32.58 19.39
CA MET A 55 1.41 32.20 20.68
C MET A 55 2.49 31.86 21.71
N SER A 56 2.17 32.13 22.97
CA SER A 56 2.99 31.70 24.11
C SER A 56 2.81 30.20 24.39
N GLU A 57 3.78 29.56 25.05
CA GLU A 57 3.67 28.14 25.42
C GLU A 57 2.38 27.80 26.18
N PRO A 58 1.92 28.58 27.19
CA PRO A 58 0.66 28.30 27.88
C PRO A 58 -0.57 28.34 26.96
N GLU A 59 -0.58 29.25 25.98
CA GLU A 59 -1.64 29.34 24.98
C GLU A 59 -1.63 28.12 24.05
N ILE A 60 -0.45 27.65 23.65
CA ILE A 60 -0.30 26.44 22.83
C ILE A 60 -0.83 25.21 23.57
N PHE A 61 -0.48 25.03 24.85
CA PHE A 61 -0.92 23.87 25.64
C PHE A 61 -2.42 23.92 26.00
N SER A 62 -3.03 25.11 26.03
CA SER A 62 -4.46 25.27 26.33
C SER A 62 -5.36 25.30 25.10
N THR A 63 -4.78 25.50 23.90
CA THR A 63 -5.54 25.54 22.65
C THR A 63 -5.68 24.15 22.06
N SER A 64 -6.92 23.68 21.94
CA SER A 64 -7.25 22.42 21.26
C SER A 64 -7.98 22.69 19.95
N GLY A 65 -7.70 21.88 18.93
CA GLY A 65 -8.38 21.97 17.65
C GLY A 65 -7.66 21.20 16.56
N THR A 66 -8.34 20.99 15.45
CA THR A 66 -7.83 20.22 14.31
C THR A 66 -6.52 20.79 13.76
N LEU A 67 -6.38 22.12 13.74
CA LEU A 67 -5.14 22.77 13.31
C LEU A 67 -3.94 22.40 14.21
N PHE A 68 -4.13 22.39 15.53
CA PHE A 68 -3.07 22.07 16.51
C PHE A 68 -2.73 20.58 16.54
N GLU A 69 -3.76 19.73 16.41
CA GLU A 69 -3.59 18.29 16.31
C GLU A 69 -2.81 17.93 15.04
N SER A 70 -3.21 18.48 13.88
CA SER A 70 -2.47 18.33 12.63
C SER A 70 -1.06 18.92 12.71
N GLU A 71 -0.87 20.09 13.33
CA GLU A 71 0.46 20.69 13.50
C GLU A 71 1.43 19.76 14.23
N THR A 72 0.93 19.09 15.28
CA THR A 72 1.73 18.15 16.08
C THR A 72 2.01 16.86 15.31
N ASN A 73 1.00 16.35 14.60
CA ASN A 73 1.07 15.05 13.93
C ASN A 73 1.77 15.10 12.57
N VAL A 74 1.83 16.26 11.89
CA VAL A 74 2.45 16.40 10.56
C VAL A 74 3.91 15.94 10.56
N LEU A 75 4.66 16.16 11.65
CA LEU A 75 6.04 15.68 11.77
C LEU A 75 6.12 14.15 12.00
N ALA A 76 5.09 13.55 12.59
CA ALA A 76 5.01 12.10 12.72
C ALA A 76 4.63 11.42 11.39
N LEU A 77 4.03 12.16 10.44
CA LEU A 77 3.67 11.69 9.10
C LEU A 77 4.84 11.71 8.10
N THR A 78 5.96 12.38 8.43
CA THR A 78 7.13 12.39 7.55
C THR A 78 7.93 11.10 7.70
N GLU A 79 7.49 10.02 7.05
CA GLU A 79 8.39 8.93 6.72
C GLU A 79 9.46 9.47 5.76
N THR A 80 10.73 9.24 6.07
CA THR A 80 11.81 9.55 5.14
C THR A 80 11.76 8.55 4.00
N LEU A 81 10.97 8.84 2.96
CA LEU A 81 10.98 8.07 1.73
C LEU A 81 12.30 8.34 1.01
N LEU A 82 13.23 7.38 1.07
CA LEU A 82 14.45 7.45 0.27
C LEU A 82 14.05 7.61 -1.20
N LEU A 83 14.61 8.62 -1.86
CA LEU A 83 14.35 8.98 -3.27
C LEU A 83 14.36 7.75 -4.20
N MET A 84 15.17 6.75 -3.85
CA MET A 84 15.13 5.43 -4.48
C MET A 84 15.61 4.39 -3.46
N ASN A 85 14.78 3.37 -3.17
CA ASN A 85 15.21 2.22 -2.39
C ASN A 85 16.50 1.65 -3.04
N PRO A 86 17.55 1.30 -2.25
CA PRO A 86 18.77 0.71 -2.78
C PRO A 86 18.53 -0.46 -3.74
N LEU A 87 17.50 -1.29 -3.51
CA LEU A 87 17.11 -2.42 -4.37
C LEU A 87 16.42 -1.99 -5.68
N SER A 88 15.93 -0.75 -5.75
CA SER A 88 15.28 -0.18 -6.93
C SER A 88 16.25 0.58 -7.85
N ARG A 89 17.54 0.68 -7.48
CA ARG A 89 18.57 1.31 -8.30
C ARG A 89 18.77 0.55 -9.62
N PRO A 90 18.90 1.24 -10.78
CA PRO A 90 19.27 0.60 -12.02
C PRO A 90 20.56 -0.24 -11.87
N GLY A 91 20.57 -1.45 -12.42
CA GLY A 91 21.68 -2.40 -12.35
C GLY A 91 21.60 -3.39 -11.19
N VAL A 92 20.81 -3.11 -10.15
CA VAL A 92 20.63 -4.03 -9.01
C VAL A 92 19.21 -4.60 -8.90
N ARG A 93 18.25 -4.10 -9.68
CA ARG A 93 16.89 -4.64 -9.74
C ARG A 93 16.92 -6.09 -10.19
N LEU A 94 15.98 -6.89 -9.70
CA LEU A 94 15.76 -8.27 -10.17
C LEU A 94 15.73 -8.32 -11.71
N MET A 95 15.01 -7.36 -12.30
CA MET A 95 14.87 -7.23 -13.76
C MET A 95 16.17 -6.91 -14.50
N ASP A 96 17.13 -6.25 -13.85
CA ASP A 96 18.42 -5.90 -14.46
C ASP A 96 19.42 -7.06 -14.33
N ARG A 97 19.39 -7.81 -13.22
CA ARG A 97 20.30 -8.95 -12.98
C ARG A 97 19.92 -10.21 -13.74
N PHE A 98 18.64 -10.42 -13.96
CA PHE A 98 18.10 -11.64 -14.58
C PHE A 98 17.42 -11.34 -15.93
N ALA A 99 17.94 -10.36 -16.68
CA ALA A 99 17.36 -9.91 -17.93
C ALA A 99 17.15 -11.07 -18.94
N ASP A 100 18.10 -12.01 -19.00
CA ASP A 100 18.07 -13.18 -19.90
C ASP A 100 17.18 -14.32 -19.38
N GLN A 101 16.77 -14.28 -18.11
CA GLN A 101 15.88 -15.27 -17.47
C GLN A 101 14.46 -14.71 -17.29
N ARG A 102 14.11 -13.67 -18.05
CA ARG A 102 12.83 -13.01 -17.97
C ARG A 102 11.82 -13.64 -18.92
N TRP A 103 10.76 -14.18 -18.34
CA TRP A 103 9.55 -14.47 -19.09
C TRP A 103 8.54 -13.34 -18.93
N ARG A 104 7.85 -12.96 -20.01
CA ARG A 104 6.79 -11.94 -19.98
C ARG A 104 5.59 -12.48 -20.75
N ALA A 105 4.47 -12.58 -20.06
CA ALA A 105 3.17 -12.79 -20.69
C ALA A 105 2.27 -11.57 -20.53
N ARG A 106 1.38 -11.42 -21.51
CA ARG A 106 0.26 -10.49 -21.48
C ARG A 106 -0.97 -11.28 -21.84
N HIS A 107 -1.98 -11.19 -20.98
CA HIS A 107 -3.25 -11.85 -21.22
C HIS A 107 -4.33 -10.80 -21.44
N VAL A 108 -5.23 -11.07 -22.37
CA VAL A 108 -6.44 -10.28 -22.56
C VAL A 108 -7.55 -10.98 -21.80
N THR A 109 -8.16 -10.27 -20.87
CA THR A 109 -9.35 -10.74 -20.17
C THR A 109 -10.57 -9.99 -20.72
N GLY A 110 -11.71 -10.67 -20.76
CA GLY A 110 -12.97 -10.09 -21.25
C GLY A 110 -13.53 -9.06 -20.28
N LYS A 111 -14.85 -8.97 -20.21
CA LYS A 111 -15.52 -8.10 -19.24
C LYS A 111 -15.46 -8.72 -17.84
N VAL A 112 -14.39 -8.44 -17.11
CA VAL A 112 -14.15 -8.91 -15.73
C VAL A 112 -13.88 -7.75 -14.79
N THR A 113 -13.94 -8.01 -13.48
CA THR A 113 -13.54 -7.02 -12.46
C THR A 113 -12.02 -6.98 -12.31
N ALA A 114 -11.48 -5.88 -11.78
CA ALA A 114 -10.04 -5.78 -11.51
C ALA A 114 -9.52 -6.92 -10.59
N PRO A 115 -10.20 -7.28 -9.49
CA PRO A 115 -9.80 -8.44 -8.68
C PRO A 115 -9.78 -9.77 -9.44
N ASP A 116 -10.71 -10.00 -10.37
CA ASP A 116 -10.71 -11.23 -11.18
C ASP A 116 -9.53 -11.25 -12.16
N ALA A 117 -9.16 -10.10 -12.73
CA ALA A 117 -8.00 -9.97 -13.61
C ALA A 117 -6.68 -10.20 -12.86
N GLU A 118 -6.55 -9.66 -11.65
CA GLU A 118 -5.41 -9.88 -10.76
C GLU A 118 -5.31 -11.35 -10.33
N LEU A 119 -6.43 -11.95 -9.92
CA LEU A 119 -6.50 -13.38 -9.58
C LEU A 119 -6.05 -14.24 -10.76
N TYR A 120 -6.51 -13.92 -11.97
CA TYR A 120 -6.08 -14.62 -13.17
C TYR A 120 -4.58 -14.46 -13.46
N ALA A 121 -4.02 -13.26 -13.24
CA ALA A 121 -2.58 -13.04 -13.40
C ALA A 121 -1.76 -13.90 -12.44
N ILE A 122 -2.18 -14.00 -11.17
CA ILE A 122 -1.55 -14.86 -10.15
C ILE A 122 -1.69 -16.34 -10.54
N CYS A 123 -2.87 -16.77 -10.97
CA CYS A 123 -3.11 -18.14 -11.41
C CYS A 123 -2.22 -18.52 -12.60
N SER A 124 -2.15 -17.68 -13.64
CA SER A 124 -1.27 -17.90 -14.79
C SER A 124 0.19 -17.99 -14.38
N ALA A 125 0.66 -17.12 -13.47
CA ALA A 125 2.03 -17.15 -12.97
C ALA A 125 2.34 -18.45 -12.23
N ILE A 126 1.48 -18.88 -11.30
CA ILE A 126 1.69 -20.11 -10.51
C ILE A 126 1.65 -21.34 -11.42
N VAL A 127 0.63 -21.49 -12.26
CA VAL A 127 0.50 -22.67 -13.16
C VAL A 127 1.71 -22.81 -14.08
N ASN A 128 2.24 -21.69 -14.59
CA ASN A 128 3.44 -21.69 -15.41
C ASN A 128 4.73 -21.95 -14.60
N ALA A 129 4.80 -21.54 -13.35
CA ALA A 129 5.95 -21.81 -12.49
C ALA A 129 5.99 -23.28 -12.06
N THR A 130 4.83 -23.85 -11.67
CA THR A 130 4.70 -25.25 -11.24
C THR A 130 4.94 -26.26 -12.35
N SER A 131 4.79 -25.86 -13.62
CA SER A 131 5.07 -26.71 -14.77
C SER A 131 6.57 -26.80 -15.11
N ARG A 132 7.43 -26.06 -14.40
CA ARG A 132 8.88 -26.14 -14.56
C ARG A 132 9.49 -27.16 -13.61
N ASP A 133 10.20 -28.12 -14.19
CA ASP A 133 10.85 -29.21 -13.43
C ASP A 133 11.92 -28.70 -12.45
N ASP A 134 12.53 -27.55 -12.72
CA ASP A 134 13.61 -26.94 -11.95
C ASP A 134 13.14 -25.92 -10.89
N CYS A 135 11.83 -25.69 -10.77
CA CYS A 135 11.28 -24.71 -9.84
C CYS A 135 11.09 -25.32 -8.45
N THR A 136 11.85 -24.84 -7.46
CA THR A 136 11.72 -25.19 -6.04
C THR A 136 10.99 -24.12 -5.25
N ASP A 137 11.17 -22.85 -5.60
CA ASP A 137 10.64 -21.72 -4.83
C ASP A 137 9.89 -20.75 -5.73
N ILE A 138 8.68 -20.39 -5.34
CA ILE A 138 7.81 -19.45 -6.04
C ILE A 138 7.59 -18.23 -5.14
N PHE A 139 8.02 -17.05 -5.62
CA PHE A 139 7.76 -15.76 -4.96
C PHE A 139 6.80 -14.94 -5.82
N ILE A 140 5.60 -14.68 -5.30
CA ILE A 140 4.58 -13.88 -5.98
C ILE A 140 4.65 -12.44 -5.46
N PHE A 141 4.93 -11.49 -6.35
CA PHE A 141 4.86 -10.07 -6.03
C PHE A 141 3.61 -9.49 -6.66
N THR A 142 2.69 -8.98 -5.82
CA THR A 142 1.43 -8.38 -6.26
C THR A 142 1.08 -7.18 -5.39
N ASP A 143 0.44 -6.18 -5.99
CA ASP A 143 -0.16 -5.04 -5.29
C ASP A 143 -1.52 -5.39 -4.69
N SER A 144 -2.08 -6.55 -5.02
CA SER A 144 -3.36 -7.02 -4.51
C SER A 144 -3.23 -8.22 -3.59
N MET A 145 -3.05 -7.93 -2.31
CA MET A 145 -3.04 -8.95 -1.25
C MET A 145 -4.38 -9.70 -1.13
N ALA A 146 -5.49 -9.05 -1.52
CA ALA A 146 -6.79 -9.71 -1.58
C ALA A 146 -6.83 -10.81 -2.64
N SER A 147 -6.29 -10.55 -3.83
CA SER A 147 -6.21 -11.53 -4.92
C SER A 147 -5.19 -12.64 -4.62
N ALA A 148 -4.07 -12.34 -3.94
CA ALA A 148 -3.13 -13.34 -3.45
C ALA A 148 -3.78 -14.35 -2.50
N ARG A 149 -4.48 -13.85 -1.47
CA ARG A 149 -5.22 -14.71 -0.53
C ARG A 149 -6.29 -15.53 -1.23
N ARG A 150 -7.00 -14.92 -2.18
CA ARG A 150 -8.04 -15.59 -2.96
C ARG A 150 -7.49 -16.68 -3.88
N ALA A 151 -6.25 -16.53 -4.36
CA ALA A 151 -5.63 -17.51 -5.27
C ALA A 151 -5.52 -18.92 -4.68
N VAL A 152 -5.43 -19.03 -3.35
CA VAL A 152 -5.34 -20.30 -2.62
C VAL A 152 -6.61 -20.59 -1.80
N ASP A 153 -7.69 -19.85 -2.02
CA ASP A 153 -8.98 -20.07 -1.37
C ASP A 153 -9.91 -20.86 -2.31
N PRO A 154 -10.25 -22.12 -2.01
CA PRO A 154 -11.13 -22.93 -2.84
C PRO A 154 -12.63 -22.63 -2.64
N SER A 155 -13.00 -21.71 -1.74
CA SER A 155 -14.39 -21.38 -1.43
C SER A 155 -15.15 -20.72 -2.60
N ILE A 156 -16.47 -20.57 -2.49
CA ILE A 156 -17.30 -20.01 -3.56
C ILE A 156 -17.08 -18.50 -3.65
N HIS A 157 -16.55 -18.05 -4.79
CA HIS A 157 -16.39 -16.64 -5.13
C HIS A 157 -16.27 -16.44 -6.65
N SER A 158 -16.32 -15.17 -7.10
CA SER A 158 -16.01 -14.83 -8.50
C SER A 158 -14.57 -15.26 -8.84
N GLY A 159 -14.39 -15.94 -9.98
CA GLY A 159 -13.09 -16.46 -10.41
C GLY A 159 -12.62 -17.73 -9.69
N GLN A 160 -13.48 -18.43 -8.93
CA GLN A 160 -13.14 -19.68 -8.22
C GLN A 160 -12.40 -20.71 -9.08
N GLY A 161 -12.75 -20.83 -10.36
CA GLY A 161 -12.06 -21.76 -11.27
C GLY A 161 -10.54 -21.54 -11.34
N HIS A 162 -10.08 -20.30 -11.20
CA HIS A 162 -8.65 -19.99 -11.14
C HIS A 162 -8.01 -20.41 -9.82
N SER A 163 -8.70 -20.22 -8.69
CA SER A 163 -8.21 -20.67 -7.39
C SER A 163 -8.13 -22.20 -7.30
N VAL A 164 -9.13 -22.91 -7.85
CA VAL A 164 -9.10 -24.39 -7.93
C VAL A 164 -7.92 -24.86 -8.79
N ALA A 165 -7.69 -24.25 -9.95
CA ALA A 165 -6.55 -24.59 -10.81
C ALA A 165 -5.20 -24.34 -10.11
N VAL A 166 -5.08 -23.26 -9.33
CA VAL A 166 -3.90 -22.99 -8.50
C VAL A 166 -3.70 -24.07 -7.45
N CYS A 167 -4.76 -24.43 -6.71
CA CYS A 167 -4.69 -25.49 -5.70
C CYS A 167 -4.29 -26.84 -6.30
N GLU A 168 -4.84 -27.22 -7.46
CA GLU A 168 -4.51 -28.47 -8.16
C GLU A 168 -3.04 -28.49 -8.64
N ALA A 169 -2.58 -27.38 -9.23
CA ALA A 169 -1.20 -27.24 -9.69
C ALA A 169 -0.21 -27.30 -8.52
N LEU A 170 -0.48 -26.58 -7.44
CA LEU A 170 0.35 -26.58 -6.24
C LEU A 170 0.35 -27.94 -5.54
N GLN A 171 -0.81 -28.61 -5.46
CA GLN A 171 -0.88 -29.95 -4.88
C GLN A 171 0.02 -30.93 -5.63
N THR A 172 -0.06 -30.96 -6.96
CA THR A 172 0.79 -31.81 -7.79
C THR A 172 2.26 -31.44 -7.61
N TRP A 173 2.56 -30.14 -7.65
CA TRP A 173 3.91 -29.63 -7.51
C TRP A 173 4.54 -30.05 -6.18
N PHE A 174 3.89 -29.80 -5.04
CA PHE A 174 4.37 -30.16 -3.71
C PHE A 174 4.58 -31.67 -3.49
N THR A 175 3.88 -32.52 -4.24
CA THR A 175 4.10 -33.98 -4.15
C THR A 175 5.31 -34.45 -4.95
N CYS A 176 5.90 -33.60 -5.80
CA CYS A 176 7.00 -33.99 -6.69
C CYS A 176 8.35 -34.02 -5.98
N LYS A 177 8.64 -33.05 -5.10
CA LYS A 177 9.96 -32.90 -4.44
C LYS A 177 9.85 -32.33 -3.04
N ASP A 178 10.75 -32.76 -2.17
CA ASP A 178 10.88 -32.17 -0.83
C ASP A 178 11.49 -30.75 -0.91
N GLY A 179 11.05 -29.86 -0.02
CA GLY A 179 11.61 -28.52 0.13
C GLY A 179 11.02 -27.43 -0.78
N GLN A 180 9.97 -27.75 -1.55
CA GLN A 180 9.28 -26.74 -2.36
C GLN A 180 8.53 -25.73 -1.49
N SER A 181 8.56 -24.45 -1.90
CA SER A 181 7.92 -23.37 -1.14
C SER A 181 7.26 -22.32 -2.03
N ILE A 182 6.13 -21.78 -1.59
CA ILE A 182 5.49 -20.62 -2.22
C ILE A 182 5.26 -19.51 -1.19
N THR A 183 5.58 -18.29 -1.58
CA THR A 183 5.40 -17.07 -0.77
C THR A 183 4.67 -16.01 -1.58
N PHE A 184 3.70 -15.34 -0.94
CA PHE A 184 2.92 -14.23 -1.47
C PHE A 184 3.29 -12.91 -0.78
#